data_AF-A0A430B2N5-F1
#
_entry.id   AF-A0A430B2N5-F1
#
_cell.length_a   1.000
_cell.length_b   1.000
_cell.length_c   1.000
_cell.angle_alpha   90.00
_cell.angle_beta   90.00
_cell.angle_gamma   90.00
#
_symmetry.space_group_name_H-M   'P 1'
#
loop_
_entity.id
_entity.type
_entity.pdbx_description
1 polymer ?
#
loop_
_entity_poly.entity_id
_entity_poly.type
_entity_poly.pdbx_seq_one_letter_code
_entity_poly.pdbx_strand_id
1 'polypeptide(L)'
;MFSVLLLLTLVSFLFTAMLADYQTRQRFNVHTRDYYLCKTMETLTLADLETGEADESGEHVYNTGTVSYVYLSEGRQVRLQTILHNSFQKTTVYDLRKKEEK
;
A
#
# COMPACT_ATOMS: atom_id res chain seq x y z
N MET A 1 -47.09 2.15 -22.35
CA MET A 1 -46.03 3.17 -22.42
C MET A 1 -45.47 3.50 -21.04
N PHE A 2 -46.28 3.93 -20.07
CA PHE A 2 -45.82 4.23 -18.70
C PHE A 2 -45.05 3.08 -18.02
N SER A 3 -45.58 1.85 -18.06
CA SER A 3 -44.94 0.69 -17.42
C SER A 3 -43.59 0.32 -18.05
N VAL A 4 -43.44 0.54 -19.36
CA VAL A 4 -42.19 0.29 -20.08
C VAL A 4 -41.15 1.35 -19.70
N LEU A 5 -41.57 2.61 -19.60
CA LEU A 5 -40.69 3.69 -19.15
C LEU A 5 -40.22 3.45 -17.71
N LEU A 6 -41.12 3.01 -16.83
CA LEU A 6 -40.83 2.69 -15.43
C LEU A 6 -39.88 1.49 -15.30
N LEU A 7 -40.04 0.48 -16.17
CA LEU A 7 -39.12 -0.64 -16.23
C LEU A 7 -37.72 -0.18 -16.69
N LEU A 8 -37.64 0.67 -17.72
CA LEU A 8 -36.36 1.19 -18.21
C LEU A 8 -35.65 2.06 -17.17
N THR A 9 -36.37 2.90 -16.43
CA THR A 9 -35.79 3.70 -15.35
C THR A 9 -35.30 2.83 -14.20
N LEU A 10 -36.07 1.81 -13.81
CA LEU A 10 -35.66 0.85 -12.78
C LEU A 10 -34.36 0.11 -13.18
N VAL A 11 -34.31 -0.40 -14.41
CA VAL A 11 -33.12 -1.11 -14.92
C VAL A 11 -31.90 -0.18 -14.98
N SER A 12 -32.09 1.05 -15.44
CA SER A 12 -31.01 2.06 -15.50
C SER A 12 -30.49 2.42 -14.11
N PHE A 13 -31.40 2.55 -13.14
CA PHE A 13 -31.04 2.82 -11.75
C PHE A 13 -30.25 1.66 -11.14
N LEU A 14 -30.72 0.42 -11.31
CA LEU A 14 -30.03 -0.77 -10.83
C LEU A 14 -28.64 -0.92 -11.45
N PHE A 15 -28.52 -0.66 -12.76
CA PHE A 15 -27.25 -0.70 -13.46
C PHE A 15 -26.28 0.36 -12.92
N THR A 16 -26.77 1.58 -12.67
CA THR A 16 -25.95 2.66 -12.10
C THR A 16 -25.46 2.32 -10.70
N ALA A 17 -26.34 1.76 -9.85
CA ALA A 17 -25.98 1.32 -8.51
C ALA A 17 -24.92 0.21 -8.54
N MET A 18 -25.09 -0.78 -9.41
CA MET A 18 -24.12 -1.87 -9.60
C MET A 18 -22.78 -1.35 -10.10
N LEU A 19 -22.77 -0.41 -11.05
CA LEU A 19 -21.55 0.19 -11.57
C LEU A 19 -20.80 0.97 -10.48
N ALA A 20 -21.52 1.73 -9.65
CA ALA A 20 -20.93 2.48 -8.53
C ALA A 20 -20.29 1.55 -7.48
N ASP A 21 -20.97 0.46 -7.11
CA ASP A 21 -20.43 -0.55 -6.20
C ASP A 21 -19.19 -1.23 -6.80
N TYR A 22 -19.25 -1.62 -8.07
CA TYR A 22 -18.11 -2.23 -8.77
C TYR A 22 -16.88 -1.31 -8.78
N GLN A 23 -17.05 -0.05 -9.15
CA GLN A 23 -15.96 0.93 -9.16
C GLN A 23 -15.36 1.14 -7.76
N THR A 24 -16.21 1.15 -6.73
CA THR A 24 -15.77 1.29 -5.34
C THR A 24 -14.92 0.09 -4.91
N ARG A 25 -15.40 -1.13 -5.16
CA ARG A 25 -14.65 -2.37 -4.88
C ARG A 25 -13.34 -2.43 -5.66
N GLN A 26 -13.34 -2.01 -6.92
CA GLN A 26 -12.14 -1.98 -7.74
C GLN A 26 -11.10 -1.04 -7.16
N ARG A 27 -11.48 0.20 -6.81
CA ARG A 27 -10.58 1.16 -6.15
C ARG A 27 -10.04 0.62 -4.83
N PHE A 28 -10.91 0.03 -4.01
CA PHE A 28 -10.50 -0.59 -2.75
C PHE A 28 -9.51 -1.73 -2.95
N ASN A 29 -9.74 -2.62 -3.92
CA ASN A 29 -8.84 -3.71 -4.23
C ASN A 29 -7.48 -3.22 -4.72
N VAL A 30 -7.45 -2.19 -5.58
CA VAL A 30 -6.20 -1.58 -6.04
C VAL A 30 -5.43 -0.99 -4.86
N HIS A 31 -6.06 -0.17 -4.04
CA HIS A 31 -5.42 0.40 -2.85
C HIS A 31 -4.94 -0.65 -1.86
N THR A 32 -5.72 -1.71 -1.66
CA THR A 32 -5.37 -2.81 -0.75
C THR A 32 -4.15 -3.57 -1.27
N ARG A 33 -4.14 -3.90 -2.57
CA ARG A 33 -2.99 -4.52 -3.24
C ARG A 33 -1.74 -3.66 -3.09
N ASP A 34 -1.84 -2.38 -3.39
CA ASP A 34 -0.71 -1.45 -3.35
C ASP A 34 -0.18 -1.28 -1.91
N TYR A 35 -1.08 -1.21 -0.93
CA TYR A 35 -0.72 -1.19 0.49
C TYR A 35 0.08 -2.44 0.90
N TYR A 36 -0.38 -3.63 0.50
CA TYR A 36 0.32 -4.87 0.83
C TYR A 36 1.64 -5.00 0.09
N LEU A 37 1.73 -4.54 -1.17
CA LEU A 37 3.01 -4.47 -1.89
C LEU A 37 4.02 -3.60 -1.14
N CYS A 38 3.63 -2.39 -0.72
CA CYS A 38 4.50 -1.55 0.11
C CYS A 38 4.92 -2.26 1.39
N LYS A 39 3.99 -2.89 2.09
CA LYS A 39 4.28 -3.60 3.34
C LYS A 39 5.27 -4.75 3.13
N THR A 40 5.14 -5.51 2.05
CA THR A 40 6.06 -6.58 1.70
C THR A 40 7.45 -6.03 1.40
N MET A 41 7.55 -4.97 0.59
CA MET A 41 8.83 -4.32 0.27
C MET A 41 9.52 -3.77 1.52
N GLU A 42 8.79 -3.08 2.40
CA GLU A 42 9.32 -2.62 3.70
C GLU A 42 9.83 -3.78 4.56
N THR A 43 9.10 -4.89 4.59
CA THR A 43 9.47 -6.06 5.40
C THR A 43 10.73 -6.74 4.86
N LEU A 44 10.87 -6.82 3.52
CA LEU A 44 12.08 -7.35 2.88
C LEU A 44 13.28 -6.44 3.13
N THR A 45 13.12 -5.13 2.96
CA THR A 45 14.18 -4.16 3.26
C THR A 45 14.61 -4.23 4.73
N LEU A 46 13.66 -4.37 5.67
CA LEU A 46 14.01 -4.58 7.08
C LEU A 46 14.79 -5.87 7.31
N ALA A 47 14.41 -6.96 6.65
CA ALA A 47 15.13 -8.23 6.78
C ALA A 47 16.56 -8.14 6.22
N ASP A 48 16.74 -7.46 5.09
CA ASP A 48 18.06 -7.23 4.50
C ASP A 48 18.93 -6.38 5.44
N LEU A 49 18.37 -5.31 6.00
CA LEU A 49 19.03 -4.44 6.98
C LEU A 49 19.43 -5.15 8.28
N GLU A 50 18.68 -6.18 8.70
CA GLU A 50 19.01 -7.02 9.86
C GLU A 50 20.19 -7.96 9.58
N THR A 51 20.45 -8.30 8.31
CA THR A 51 21.50 -9.26 7.91
C THR A 51 22.78 -8.65 7.37
N GLY A 52 22.77 -7.36 6.98
CA GLY A 52 23.92 -6.66 6.41
C GLY A 52 24.61 -5.67 7.35
N GLU A 53 25.74 -5.11 6.91
CA GLU A 53 26.30 -3.88 7.52
C GLU A 53 25.35 -2.72 7.18
N ALA A 54 24.63 -2.26 8.20
CA ALA A 54 23.61 -1.24 8.04
C ALA A 54 24.25 0.15 7.87
N ASP A 55 24.22 0.69 6.65
CA ASP A 55 24.44 2.12 6.41
C ASP A 55 23.36 2.95 7.12
N GLU A 56 23.70 4.14 7.64
CA GLU A 56 22.76 5.03 8.35
C GLU A 56 21.53 5.43 7.50
N SER A 57 21.67 5.42 6.17
CA SER A 57 20.58 5.64 5.23
C SER A 57 20.89 5.02 3.88
N GLY A 58 19.86 4.63 3.15
CA GLY A 58 20.02 4.07 1.81
C GLY A 58 18.69 3.84 1.12
N GLU A 59 18.75 3.13 0.00
CA GLU A 59 17.60 2.91 -0.86
C GLU A 59 17.63 1.51 -1.49
N HIS A 60 16.51 0.80 -1.40
CA HIS A 60 16.29 -0.46 -2.10
C HIS A 60 15.33 -0.25 -3.27
N VAL A 61 15.82 -0.52 -4.48
CA VAL A 61 15.03 -0.48 -5.70
C VAL A 61 14.46 -1.86 -5.99
N TYR A 62 13.13 -1.93 -6.12
CA TYR A 62 12.40 -3.11 -6.53
C TYR A 62 11.74 -2.86 -7.89
N ASN A 63 11.37 -3.91 -8.60
CA ASN A 63 10.67 -3.79 -9.88
C ASN A 63 9.32 -3.04 -9.79
N THR A 64 8.74 -2.95 -8.59
CA THR A 64 7.43 -2.35 -8.34
C THR A 64 7.52 -0.92 -7.79
N GLY A 65 8.71 -0.49 -7.37
CA GLY A 65 8.94 0.80 -6.75
C GLY A 65 10.20 0.80 -5.88
N THR A 66 10.31 1.81 -5.03
CA THR A 66 11.52 2.05 -4.26
C THR A 66 11.22 2.23 -2.79
N VAL A 67 12.09 1.69 -1.92
CA VAL A 67 12.03 1.87 -0.46
C VAL A 67 13.29 2.60 -0.02
N SER A 68 13.16 3.84 0.39
CA SER A 68 14.24 4.59 1.03
C SER A 68 14.17 4.38 2.54
N TYR A 69 15.31 4.18 3.19
CA TYR A 69 15.38 3.96 4.63
C TYR A 69 16.36 4.94 5.29
N VAL A 70 16.04 5.36 6.51
CA VAL A 70 16.89 6.20 7.34
C VAL A 70 16.82 5.71 8.79
N TYR A 71 17.96 5.42 9.38
CA TYR A 71 18.07 5.14 10.81
C TYR A 71 17.87 6.43 11.61
N LEU A 72 17.04 6.34 12.65
CA LEU A 72 16.70 7.41 13.57
C LEU A 72 17.14 7.01 14.98
N SER A 73 17.49 8.03 15.78
CA SER A 73 17.79 7.89 17.22
C SER A 73 18.84 6.83 17.52
N GLU A 74 20.07 7.02 17.01
CA GLU A 74 21.22 6.13 17.26
C GLU A 74 20.93 4.65 16.91
N GLY A 75 20.27 4.40 15.78
CA GLY A 75 20.01 3.05 15.29
C GLY A 75 18.85 2.31 15.97
N ARG A 76 18.02 2.99 16.77
CA ARG A 76 16.88 2.34 17.47
C ARG A 76 15.59 2.28 16.64
N GLN A 77 15.43 3.21 15.71
CA GLN A 77 14.25 3.30 14.85
C GLN A 77 14.68 3.37 13.40
N VAL A 78 13.86 2.81 12.51
CA VAL A 78 14.06 2.92 11.07
C VAL A 78 12.82 3.57 10.47
N ARG A 79 13.02 4.69 9.77
CA ARG A 79 11.98 5.27 8.93
C ARG A 79 12.12 4.70 7.53
N LEU A 80 11.06 4.07 7.05
CA LEU A 80 10.94 3.57 5.68
C LEU A 80 9.97 4.46 4.93
N GLN A 81 10.38 4.89 3.74
CA GLN A 81 9.53 5.59 2.79
C GLN A 81 9.47 4.75 1.52
N THR A 82 8.27 4.24 1.23
CA THR A 82 8.02 3.43 0.06
C THR A 82 7.25 4.22 -0.97
N ILE A 83 7.72 4.20 -2.21
CA ILE A 83 7.08 4.85 -3.36
C ILE A 83 6.92 3.80 -4.46
N LEU A 84 5.67 3.48 -4.80
CA LEU A 84 5.37 2.60 -5.94
C LEU A 84 5.35 3.39 -7.25
N HIS A 85 5.51 2.70 -8.38
CA HIS A 85 5.46 3.32 -9.71
C HIS A 85 4.13 3.98 -10.03
N ASN A 86 3.04 3.56 -9.39
CA ASN A 86 1.72 4.18 -9.55
C ASN A 86 1.51 5.38 -8.61
N SER A 87 2.59 5.95 -8.08
CA SER A 87 2.60 7.09 -7.18
C SER A 87 1.93 6.85 -5.82
N PHE A 88 1.59 5.60 -5.48
CA PHE A 88 1.19 5.25 -4.11
C PHE A 88 2.41 5.38 -3.20
N GLN A 89 2.24 6.08 -2.08
CA GLN A 89 3.30 6.33 -1.12
C GLN A 89 2.87 5.88 0.28
N LYS A 90 3.82 5.30 1.00
CA LYS A 90 3.64 4.90 2.38
C LYS A 90 4.91 5.21 3.16
N THR A 91 4.75 5.91 4.27
CA THR A 91 5.85 6.16 5.21
C THR A 91 5.54 5.45 6.50
N THR A 92 6.45 4.60 6.94
CA THR A 92 6.29 3.81 8.15
C THR A 92 7.53 3.98 9.02
N VAL A 93 7.34 4.16 10.32
CA VAL A 93 8.44 4.16 11.30
C VAL A 93 8.37 2.85 12.07
N TYR A 94 9.45 2.10 12.04
CA TYR A 94 9.61 0.84 12.76
C TYR A 94 10.54 1.03 13.95
N ASP A 95 10.15 0.46 15.09
CA ASP A 95 10.97 0.39 16.30
C ASP A 95 11.58 -1.01 16.39
N LEU A 96 12.91 -1.09 16.36
CA LEU A 96 13.64 -2.36 16.31
C LEU A 96 13.53 -3.13 17.64
N ARG A 97 13.26 -2.47 18.77
CA ARG A 97 13.17 -3.13 20.10
C ARG A 97 11.91 -3.96 20.30
N LYS A 98 10.82 -3.64 19.58
CA LYS A 98 9.54 -4.34 19.73
C LYS A 98 9.53 -5.76 19.16
N LYS A 99 10.59 -6.16 18.45
CA LYS A 99 10.71 -7.49 17.82
C LYS A 99 11.27 -8.55 18.79
N GLU A 100 11.97 -8.15 19.86
CA GLU A 100 12.60 -9.07 20.83
C GLU A 100 11.63 -9.65 21.88
N GLU A 101 10.39 -9.14 22.00
CA GLU A 101 9.42 -9.61 23.00
C GLU A 101 8.46 -10.71 22.53
N LYS A 102 8.81 -11.49 21.49
CA LYS A 102 7.95 -12.57 20.98
C LYS A 102 8.62 -13.93 20.90
#